data_AF-A0A7W1GL28-F1
#
_entry.id   AF-A0A7W1GL28-F1
#
_cell.length_a   1.000
_cell.length_b   1.000
_cell.length_c   1.000
_cell.angle_alpha   90.00
_cell.angle_beta   90.00
_cell.angle_gamma   90.00
#
_symmetry.space_group_name_H-M   'P 1'
#
loop_
_entity.id
_entity.type
_entity.pdbx_description
1 polymer ?
#
loop_
_entity_poly.entity_id
_entity_poly.type
_entity_poly.pdbx_seq_one_letter_code
_entity_poly.pdbx_strand_id
1 'polypeptide(L)'
;MGKLSNLFRNPFSFLGATSAKEERLAAYVIREHDRGRPLAEILDDPYIRNRATDQERARILDRPEVVRAIGEDIVEGVRADMGQR
;
A
#
# COMPACT_ATOMS: atom_id res chain seq x y z
N MET A 1 4.30 28.29 2.90
CA MET A 1 3.57 27.02 2.70
C MET A 1 3.96 26.46 1.35
N GLY A 2 5.03 25.65 1.32
CA GLY A 2 5.66 25.18 0.10
C GLY A 2 4.92 23.99 -0.50
N LYS A 3 4.26 24.22 -1.64
CA LYS A 3 4.01 23.18 -2.65
C LYS A 3 5.37 22.80 -3.23
N LEU A 4 6.03 21.80 -2.64
CA LEU A 4 7.35 21.37 -3.05
C LEU A 4 7.27 19.96 -3.62
N SER A 5 7.41 19.92 -4.94
CA SER A 5 7.95 18.76 -5.68
C SER A 5 6.97 17.60 -5.81
N ASN A 6 5.90 17.71 -6.59
CA ASN A 6 5.98 17.49 -8.04
C ASN A 6 7.02 16.41 -8.44
N LEU A 7 6.51 15.33 -9.01
CA LEU A 7 7.00 14.87 -10.32
C LEU A 7 8.26 13.98 -10.38
N PHE A 8 8.55 13.15 -9.38
CA PHE A 8 9.57 12.09 -9.53
C PHE A 8 8.99 10.74 -9.10
N ARG A 9 8.77 9.73 -9.95
CA ARG A 9 8.99 9.59 -11.39
C ARG A 9 8.24 8.32 -11.74
N ASN A 10 6.97 8.48 -12.12
CA ASN A 10 6.06 7.38 -12.41
C ASN A 10 6.67 6.48 -13.52
N PRO A 11 7.16 5.26 -13.23
CA PRO A 11 7.72 4.41 -14.28
C PRO A 11 6.64 3.76 -15.15
N PHE A 12 5.35 3.90 -14.77
CA PHE A 12 4.25 3.16 -15.40
C PHE A 12 2.98 4.00 -15.64
N SER A 13 3.09 5.30 -15.96
CA SER A 13 1.90 6.16 -16.22
C SER A 13 1.14 5.78 -17.50
N PHE A 14 1.60 4.77 -18.22
CA PHE A 14 1.16 4.43 -19.57
C PHE A 14 0.28 3.17 -19.66
N LEU A 15 -0.15 2.58 -18.52
CA LEU A 15 -1.06 1.43 -18.48
C LEU A 15 -2.45 1.77 -17.92
N GLY A 16 -3.04 2.88 -18.42
CA GLY A 16 -4.49 3.07 -18.57
C GLY A 16 -5.37 2.99 -17.32
N ALA A 17 -5.76 4.15 -16.76
CA ALA A 17 -6.86 4.32 -15.82
C ALA A 17 -6.93 3.27 -14.70
N THR A 18 -6.17 3.49 -13.60
CA THR A 18 -6.36 2.73 -12.35
C THR A 18 -7.84 2.62 -12.05
N SER A 19 -8.34 1.38 -12.04
CA SER A 19 -9.78 1.18 -11.89
C SER A 19 -10.21 1.64 -10.50
N ALA A 20 -11.37 2.30 -10.38
CA ALA A 20 -11.92 2.68 -9.07
C ALA A 20 -12.06 1.48 -8.11
N LYS A 21 -12.10 0.26 -8.68
CA LYS A 21 -12.02 -1.00 -7.95
C LYS A 21 -10.65 -1.18 -7.27
N GLU A 22 -9.55 -1.08 -8.01
CA GLU A 22 -8.20 -1.19 -7.44
C GLU A 22 -7.97 -0.15 -6.35
N GLU A 23 -8.39 1.10 -6.55
CA GLU A 23 -8.30 2.17 -5.54
C GLU A 23 -8.99 1.81 -4.22
N ARG A 24 -10.18 1.20 -4.27
CA ARG A 24 -10.84 0.69 -3.07
C ARG A 24 -10.10 -0.48 -2.42
N LEU A 25 -9.45 -1.34 -3.21
CA LEU A 25 -8.69 -2.47 -2.66
C LEU A 25 -7.42 -1.98 -1.96
N ALA A 26 -6.70 -1.01 -2.53
CA ALA A 26 -5.56 -0.40 -1.87
C ALA A 26 -5.94 0.34 -0.58
N ALA A 27 -7.02 1.13 -0.62
CA ALA A 27 -7.54 1.80 0.58
C ALA A 27 -7.96 0.80 1.67
N TYR A 28 -8.54 -0.34 1.28
CA TYR A 28 -8.85 -1.42 2.22
C TYR A 28 -7.58 -2.00 2.84
N VAL A 29 -6.56 -2.32 2.04
CA VAL A 29 -5.30 -2.87 2.53
C VAL A 29 -4.63 -1.94 3.54
N ILE A 30 -4.51 -0.65 3.20
CA ILE A 30 -3.93 0.36 4.10
C ILE A 30 -4.73 0.41 5.41
N ARG A 31 -6.06 0.50 5.34
CA ARG A 31 -6.91 0.59 6.52
C ARG A 31 -6.78 -0.63 7.44
N GLU A 32 -6.69 -1.84 6.89
CA GLU A 32 -6.53 -3.05 7.71
C GLU A 32 -5.10 -3.16 8.27
N HIS A 33 -4.10 -2.70 7.53
CA HIS A 33 -2.72 -2.65 7.99
C HIS A 33 -2.56 -1.68 9.17
N ASP A 34 -3.14 -0.48 9.08
CA ASP A 34 -3.14 0.52 10.17
C ASP A 34 -3.80 0.01 11.48
N ARG A 35 -4.55 -1.11 11.41
CA ARG A 35 -5.11 -1.79 12.59
C ARG A 35 -4.17 -2.83 13.20
N GLY A 36 -2.95 -2.94 12.69
CA GLY A 36 -1.95 -3.92 13.11
C GLY A 36 -2.18 -5.33 12.55
N ARG A 37 -3.02 -5.50 11.53
CA ARG A 37 -3.17 -6.82 10.88
C ARG A 37 -2.00 -7.06 9.91
N PRO A 38 -1.45 -8.28 9.87
CA PRO A 38 -0.34 -8.59 8.97
C PRO A 38 -0.81 -8.60 7.51
N LEU A 39 0.02 -8.03 6.63
CA LEU A 39 -0.31 -7.85 5.21
C LEU A 39 -0.70 -9.15 4.50
N ALA A 40 -0.04 -10.26 4.80
CA ALA A 40 -0.34 -11.55 4.20
C ALA A 40 -1.78 -12.01 4.49
N GLU A 41 -2.27 -11.81 5.71
CA GLU A 41 -3.65 -12.13 6.07
C GLU A 41 -4.64 -11.20 5.36
N ILE A 42 -4.31 -9.92 5.24
CA ILE A 42 -5.16 -8.93 4.56
C ILE A 42 -5.33 -9.28 3.07
N LEU A 43 -4.24 -9.66 2.39
CA LEU A 43 -4.30 -10.09 0.98
C LEU A 43 -5.12 -11.36 0.77
N ASP A 44 -5.23 -12.16 1.83
CA ASP A 44 -5.99 -13.41 1.86
C ASP A 44 -7.45 -13.25 2.29
N ASP A 45 -7.85 -12.02 2.65
CA ASP A 45 -9.22 -11.72 3.05
C ASP A 45 -10.20 -12.04 1.90
N PRO A 46 -11.39 -12.60 2.22
CA PRO A 46 -12.40 -12.89 1.20
C PRO A 46 -12.77 -11.66 0.36
N TYR A 47 -12.71 -10.46 0.95
CA TYR A 47 -12.97 -9.21 0.23
C TYR A 47 -11.96 -8.97 -0.90
N ILE A 48 -10.66 -9.23 -0.66
CA ILE A 48 -9.60 -9.08 -1.66
C ILE A 48 -9.67 -10.24 -2.66
N ARG A 49 -9.68 -11.50 -2.18
CA ARG A 49 -9.67 -12.69 -3.05
C ARG A 49 -10.86 -12.77 -4.01
N ASN A 50 -12.05 -12.38 -3.56
CA ASN A 50 -13.25 -12.39 -4.42
C ASN A 50 -13.27 -11.22 -5.43
N ARG A 51 -12.36 -10.26 -5.29
CA ARG A 51 -12.35 -9.04 -6.10
C ARG A 51 -11.07 -8.88 -6.89
N ALA A 52 -9.97 -9.53 -6.57
CA ALA A 52 -8.70 -9.38 -7.27
C ALA A 52 -8.12 -10.73 -7.66
N THR A 53 -7.74 -10.82 -8.93
CA THR A 53 -6.85 -11.88 -9.43
C THR A 53 -5.49 -11.80 -8.74
N ASP A 54 -4.73 -12.89 -8.77
CA ASP A 54 -3.38 -12.94 -8.20
C ASP A 54 -2.47 -11.83 -8.76
N GLN A 55 -2.59 -11.55 -10.06
CA GLN A 55 -1.85 -10.48 -10.72
C GLN A 55 -2.29 -9.09 -10.24
N GLU A 56 -3.59 -8.85 -10.08
CA GLU A 56 -4.09 -7.59 -9.51
C GLU A 56 -3.64 -7.42 -8.06
N ARG A 57 -3.62 -8.49 -7.25
CA ARG A 57 -3.08 -8.45 -5.87
C ARG A 57 -1.61 -8.06 -5.84
N ALA A 58 -0.80 -8.61 -6.74
CA ALA A 58 0.60 -8.21 -6.88
C ALA A 58 0.72 -6.70 -7.22
N ARG A 59 -0.09 -6.20 -8.17
CA ARG A 59 -0.08 -4.77 -8.51
C ARG A 59 -0.51 -3.87 -7.37
N ILE A 60 -1.38 -4.32 -6.45
CA ILE A 60 -1.75 -3.55 -5.25
C ILE A 60 -0.51 -3.28 -4.39
N LEU A 61 0.40 -4.25 -4.28
CA LEU A 61 1.64 -4.12 -3.52
C LEU A 61 2.65 -3.16 -4.17
N ASP A 62 2.57 -2.97 -5.50
CA ASP A 62 3.41 -2.02 -6.23
C ASP A 62 2.91 -0.57 -6.10
N ARG A 63 1.76 -0.33 -5.46
CA ARG A 63 1.18 1.01 -5.37
C ARG A 63 1.91 1.87 -4.36
N PRO A 64 2.25 3.13 -4.71
CA PRO A 64 3.07 3.98 -3.87
C PRO A 64 2.42 4.28 -2.52
N GLU A 65 1.10 4.43 -2.45
CA GLU A 65 0.36 4.66 -1.22
C GLU A 65 0.38 3.44 -0.29
N VAL A 66 0.36 2.21 -0.84
CA VAL A 66 0.42 0.97 -0.05
C VAL A 66 1.84 0.77 0.45
N VAL A 67 2.84 0.91 -0.43
CA VAL A 67 4.26 0.84 -0.08
C VAL A 67 4.62 1.86 1.00
N ARG A 68 4.13 3.11 0.86
CA ARG A 68 4.39 4.16 1.85
C ARG A 68 3.78 3.84 3.21
N ALA A 69 2.51 3.46 3.27
CA ALA A 69 1.84 3.16 4.53
C ALA A 69 2.56 2.02 5.28
N ILE A 70 2.90 0.93 4.57
CA ILE A 70 3.61 -0.20 5.17
C ILE A 70 5.04 0.19 5.56
N GLY A 71 5.72 0.96 4.71
CA GLY A 71 7.07 1.41 4.95
C GLY A 71 7.21 2.34 6.16
N GLU A 72 6.22 3.22 6.38
CA GLU A 72 6.15 4.11 7.54
C GLU A 72 6.12 3.30 8.84
N ASP A 73 5.21 2.34 8.97
CA ASP A 73 5.12 1.48 10.16
C ASP A 73 6.40 0.66 10.41
N ILE A 74 7.01 0.10 9.35
CA ILE A 74 8.27 -0.64 9.48
C ILE A 74 9.38 0.28 9.99
N VAL A 75 9.49 1.49 9.43
CA VAL A 75 10.49 2.48 9.86
C VAL A 75 10.25 2.92 11.29
N GLU A 76 8.99 3.15 11.69
CA GLU A 76 8.62 3.48 13.07
C GLU A 76 9.00 2.36 14.03
N GLY A 77 8.71 1.10 13.69
CA GLY A 77 9.11 -0.07 14.47
C GLY A 77 10.62 -0.15 14.67
N VAL A 78 11.41 0.06 13.61
CA VAL A 78 12.88 0.08 13.70
C VAL A 78 13.37 1.24 14.57
N ARG A 79 12.80 2.43 14.44
CA ARG A 79 13.15 3.59 15.29
C ARG A 79 12.84 3.32 16.76
N ALA A 80 11.71 2.68 17.05
CA ALA A 80 11.32 2.31 18.40
C ALA A 80 12.27 1.27 19.02
N ASP A 81 12.78 0.32 18.23
CA ASP A 81 13.80 -0.64 18.69
C ASP A 81 15.15 0.04 18.94
N MET A 82 15.56 0.95 18.05
CA MET A 82 16.82 1.71 18.20
C MET A 82 16.81 2.66 19.41
N GLY A 83 15.67 3.28 19.74
CA GLY A 83 15.55 4.18 20.89
C GLY A 83 15.46 3.48 22.24
N GLN A 84 15.29 2.16 22.26
CA GLN A 84 15.24 1.33 23.47
C GLN A 84 16.59 0.67 23.79
N ARG A 85 17.65 0.95 23.02
CA ARG A 85 19.03 0.53 23.24
C ARG A 85 19.89 1.68 23.74
#